data_AF-A0A959F398-F1
#
_entry.id   AF-A0A959F398-F1
#
_cell.length_a   1.000
_cell.length_b   1.000
_cell.length_c   1.000
_cell.angle_alpha   90.00
_cell.angle_beta   90.00
_cell.angle_gamma   90.00
#
_symmetry.space_group_name_H-M   'P 1'
#
loop_
_entity.id
_entity.type
_entity.pdbx_description
1 polymer ?
#
loop_
_entity_poly.entity_id
_entity_poly.type
_entity_poly.pdbx_seq_one_letter_code
_entity_poly.pdbx_strand_id
1 'polypeptide(L)'
;GVFPNGLFDPAQAPPGPNQLLYSYGVGACEVQGNMTVVVNPLPIVNAGPNQSACISQTAIQLNGTPAGGAWQAVNGGAINGDQFLPPASGEGTF
;
A
#
# COMPACT_ATOMS: atom_id res chain seq x y z
N GLY A 1 -7.08 -9.47 -12.52
CA GLY A 1 -7.10 -10.46 -13.63
C GLY A 1 -8.16 -10.08 -14.65
N VAL A 2 -8.30 -10.84 -15.74
CA VAL A 2 -9.40 -10.67 -16.71
C VAL A 2 -10.59 -11.52 -16.29
N PHE A 3 -11.77 -10.92 -16.21
CA PHE A 3 -13.02 -11.61 -15.91
C PHE A 3 -13.68 -12.19 -17.18
N PRO A 4 -14.60 -13.18 -17.06
CA PRO A 4 -15.28 -13.80 -18.20
C PRO A 4 -16.11 -12.85 -19.09
N ASN A 5 -16.43 -11.65 -18.59
CA ASN A 5 -17.07 -10.58 -19.35
C ASN A 5 -16.08 -9.67 -20.12
N GLY A 6 -14.80 -10.02 -20.15
CA GLY A 6 -13.74 -9.26 -20.81
C GLY A 6 -13.24 -8.04 -20.01
N LEU A 7 -13.71 -7.83 -18.78
CA LEU A 7 -13.23 -6.74 -17.94
C LEU A 7 -11.88 -7.10 -17.29
N PHE A 8 -10.88 -6.23 -17.43
CA PHE A 8 -9.62 -6.35 -16.69
C PHE A 8 -9.69 -5.56 -15.38
N ASP A 9 -9.41 -6.22 -14.26
CA ASP A 9 -9.24 -5.58 -12.96
C ASP A 9 -7.76 -5.58 -12.54
N PRO A 10 -7.12 -4.39 -12.51
CA PRO A 10 -5.74 -4.24 -12.06
C PRO A 10 -5.51 -4.66 -10.60
N ALA A 11 -6.51 -4.54 -9.72
CA ALA A 11 -6.35 -4.85 -8.28
C ALA A 11 -6.19 -6.36 -8.02
N GLN A 12 -6.67 -7.19 -8.95
CA GLN A 12 -6.57 -8.65 -8.90
C GLN A 12 -5.47 -9.19 -9.83
N ALA A 13 -4.59 -8.33 -10.36
CA ALA A 13 -3.52 -8.72 -11.28
C ALA A 13 -2.15 -8.56 -10.59
N PRO A 14 -1.17 -9.44 -10.88
CA PRO A 14 0.17 -9.29 -10.35
C PRO A 14 0.83 -8.00 -10.87
N PRO A 15 1.66 -7.32 -10.06
CA PRO A 15 2.47 -6.20 -10.53
C PRO A 15 3.37 -6.59 -11.71
N GLY A 16 3.58 -5.65 -12.63
CA GLY A 16 4.38 -5.85 -13.84
C GLY A 16 3.54 -6.06 -15.11
N PRO A 17 4.17 -6.56 -16.19
CA PRO A 17 3.49 -6.73 -17.48
C PRO A 17 2.52 -7.92 -17.44
N ASN A 18 1.26 -7.65 -17.75
CA ASN A 18 0.20 -8.62 -17.91
C ASN A 18 -0.20 -8.70 -19.38
N GLN A 19 -0.04 -9.87 -20.01
CA GLN A 19 -0.44 -10.08 -21.41
C GLN A 19 -1.90 -10.53 -21.46
N LEU A 20 -2.70 -9.78 -22.20
CA LEU A 20 -4.11 -10.06 -22.45
C LEU A 20 -4.23 -10.61 -23.88
N LEU A 21 -4.91 -11.76 -24.01
CA LEU A 21 -5.17 -12.41 -25.29
C LEU A 21 -6.67 -12.33 -25.60
N TYR A 22 -7.00 -11.81 -26.77
CA TYR A 22 -8.35 -11.80 -27.31
C TYR A 22 -8.40 -12.67 -28.55
N SER A 23 -9.25 -13.70 -28.56
CA SER A 23 -9.51 -14.52 -29.74
C SER A 23 -10.92 -14.26 -30.28
N TYR A 24 -11.04 -14.26 -31.60
CA TYR A 24 -12.30 -14.07 -32.31
C TYR A 24 -12.39 -15.04 -33.50
N GLY A 25 -13.53 -15.67 -33.69
CA GLY A 25 -13.73 -16.70 -34.72
C GLY A 25 -13.50 -18.12 -34.20
N VAL A 26 -13.52 -19.10 -35.12
CA VAL A 26 -13.35 -20.53 -34.82
C VAL A 26 -12.59 -21.23 -35.93
N GLY A 27 -11.76 -22.21 -35.57
CA GLY A 27 -11.01 -23.03 -36.53
C GLY A 27 -10.06 -22.21 -37.40
N ALA A 28 -10.10 -22.42 -38.72
CA ALA A 28 -9.20 -21.72 -39.66
C ALA A 28 -9.48 -20.21 -39.81
N CYS A 29 -10.60 -19.71 -39.27
CA CYS A 29 -10.93 -18.27 -39.24
C CYS A 29 -10.69 -17.64 -37.87
N GLU A 30 -10.07 -18.36 -36.93
CA GLU A 30 -9.70 -17.78 -35.64
C GLU A 30 -8.59 -16.75 -35.82
N VAL A 31 -8.85 -15.53 -35.34
CA VAL A 31 -7.87 -14.46 -35.24
C VAL A 31 -7.61 -14.16 -33.77
N GLN A 32 -6.36 -13.87 -33.44
CA GLN A 32 -5.96 -13.50 -32.08
C GLN A 32 -5.27 -12.15 -32.07
N GLY A 33 -5.62 -11.32 -31.10
CA GLY A 33 -4.95 -10.07 -30.78
C GLY A 33 -4.38 -10.13 -29.38
N ASN A 34 -3.21 -9.52 -29.17
CA ASN A 34 -2.63 -9.36 -27.85
C ASN A 34 -2.55 -7.89 -27.44
N MET A 35 -2.63 -7.65 -26.13
CA MET A 35 -2.44 -6.34 -25.52
C MET A 35 -1.66 -6.53 -24.23
N THR A 36 -0.69 -5.68 -23.96
CA THR A 36 0.07 -5.70 -22.70
C THR A 36 -0.41 -4.56 -21.81
N VAL A 37 -0.82 -4.89 -20.59
CA VAL A 37 -1.15 -3.92 -19.54
C VAL A 37 -0.09 -4.00 -18.46
N VAL A 38 0.51 -2.86 -18.10
CA VAL A 38 1.47 -2.79 -17.00
C VAL A 38 0.74 -2.38 -15.73
N VAL A 39 0.75 -3.26 -14.73
CA VAL A 39 0.20 -2.97 -13.41
C VAL A 39 1.32 -2.46 -12.52
N ASN A 40 1.19 -1.23 -12.04
CA ASN A 40 2.17 -0.67 -11.13
C ASN A 40 2.04 -1.34 -9.75
N PRO A 41 3.15 -1.69 -9.08
CA PRO A 41 3.11 -2.20 -7.73
C PRO A 41 2.56 -1.13 -6.76
N LEU A 42 1.92 -1.59 -5.70
CA LEU A 42 1.56 -0.70 -4.59
C LEU A 42 2.84 -0.17 -3.90
N PRO A 43 2.84 1.07 -3.41
CA PRO A 43 3.95 1.58 -2.64
C PRO A 43 4.12 0.76 -1.36
N ILE A 44 5.38 0.47 -1.01
CA ILE A 44 5.71 -0.21 0.24
C ILE A 44 5.68 0.84 1.36
N VAL A 45 4.79 0.66 2.33
CA VAL A 45 4.72 1.51 3.52
C VAL A 45 5.76 1.05 4.54
N ASN A 46 6.60 1.97 5.00
CA ASN A 46 7.63 1.71 6.01
C ASN A 46 7.59 2.81 7.09
N ALA A 47 7.29 2.41 8.33
CA ALA A 47 7.25 3.28 9.50
C ALA A 47 8.64 3.58 10.10
N GLY A 48 9.69 2.94 9.59
CA GLY A 48 11.02 2.97 10.19
C GLY A 48 11.18 1.98 11.34
N PRO A 49 12.34 1.99 12.02
CA PRO A 49 12.59 1.14 13.17
C PRO A 49 11.78 1.60 14.39
N ASN A 50 11.57 0.67 15.34
CA ASN A 50 10.97 0.99 16.63
C ASN A 50 11.83 2.03 17.36
N GLN A 51 11.14 2.97 18.02
CA GLN A 51 11.78 4.01 18.82
C GLN A 51 11.49 3.76 20.30
N SER A 52 12.40 4.18 21.17
CA SER A 52 12.21 4.17 22.62
C SER A 52 12.38 5.57 23.15
N ALA A 53 11.51 5.97 24.06
CA ALA A 53 11.47 7.30 24.60
C ALA A 53 11.21 7.29 26.10
N CYS A 54 11.83 8.22 26.83
CA CYS A 54 11.45 8.49 28.21
C CYS A 54 10.17 9.33 28.24
N ILE A 55 9.33 9.11 29.25
CA ILE A 55 8.11 9.88 29.47
C ILE A 55 8.36 11.40 29.60
N SER A 56 9.55 11.80 30.04
CA SER A 56 9.97 13.19 30.18
C SER A 56 10.45 13.83 28.87
N GLN A 57 10.58 13.08 27.77
CA GLN A 57 11.01 13.64 26.50
C GLN A 57 9.91 14.48 25.86
N THR A 58 10.35 15.45 25.04
CA THR A 58 9.46 16.23 24.20
C THR A 58 8.86 15.38 23.07
N ALA A 59 7.95 15.99 22.31
CA ALA A 59 7.33 15.36 21.14
C ALA A 59 8.36 14.74 20.18
N ILE A 60 8.08 13.54 19.70
CA ILE A 60 8.95 12.77 18.80
C ILE A 60 8.36 12.77 17.41
N GLN A 61 9.14 13.23 16.44
CA GLN A 61 8.73 13.24 15.04
C GLN A 61 8.69 11.82 14.48
N LEU A 62 7.53 11.42 14.00
CA LEU A 62 7.31 10.19 13.26
C LEU A 62 7.56 10.46 11.78
N ASN A 63 8.37 9.60 11.16
CA ASN A 63 8.72 9.72 9.75
C ASN A 63 8.50 8.35 9.10
N GLY A 64 7.63 8.31 8.10
CA GLY A 64 7.33 7.11 7.34
C GLY A 64 7.45 7.36 5.85
N THR A 65 7.65 6.30 5.08
CA THR A 65 7.59 6.34 3.62
C THR A 65 6.42 5.49 3.14
N PRO A 66 5.73 5.89 2.06
CA PRO A 66 5.80 7.20 1.40
C PRO A 66 5.21 8.34 2.27
N ALA A 67 5.60 9.58 1.97
CA ALA A 67 5.05 10.76 2.65
C ALA A 67 3.57 10.98 2.33
N GLY A 68 2.86 11.71 3.19
CA GLY A 68 1.44 12.06 3.01
C GLY A 68 0.45 11.06 3.65
N GLY A 69 0.96 10.04 4.36
CA GLY A 69 0.15 9.22 5.25
C GLY A 69 -0.24 9.94 6.54
N ALA A 70 -1.08 9.32 7.35
CA ALA A 70 -1.45 9.80 8.68
C ALA A 70 -1.08 8.76 9.74
N TRP A 71 -0.51 9.21 10.85
CA TRP A 71 -0.25 8.36 12.00
C TRP A 71 -1.52 8.19 12.83
N GLN A 72 -1.68 6.99 13.39
CA GLN A 72 -2.71 6.68 14.37
C GLN A 72 -2.04 5.98 15.53
N ALA A 73 -2.32 6.42 16.75
CA ALA A 73 -1.84 5.75 17.94
C ALA A 73 -2.72 4.55 18.26
N VAL A 74 -2.11 3.47 18.77
CA VAL A 74 -2.83 2.34 19.34
C VAL A 74 -2.53 2.27 20.84
N ASN A 75 -3.27 1.41 21.56
CA ASN A 75 -3.05 1.15 22.99
C ASN A 75 -3.00 2.40 23.89
N GLY A 76 -3.71 3.47 23.52
CA GLY A 76 -3.78 4.70 24.31
C GLY A 76 -2.62 5.68 24.12
N GLY A 77 -1.77 5.48 23.09
CA GLY A 77 -0.74 6.47 22.75
C GLY A 77 -1.34 7.82 22.33
N ALA A 78 -0.62 8.89 22.62
CA ALA A 78 -0.98 10.25 22.22
C ALA A 78 -0.15 10.68 21.00
N ILE A 79 -0.85 11.12 19.95
CA ILE A 79 -0.24 11.70 18.74
C ILE A 79 -0.88 13.05 18.41
N ASN A 80 -0.10 13.97 17.85
CA ASN A 80 -0.57 15.23 17.28
C ASN A 80 0.05 15.43 15.90
N GLY A 81 -0.73 15.20 14.85
CA GLY A 81 -0.21 15.10 13.48
C GLY A 81 0.81 13.98 13.38
N ASP A 82 2.04 14.33 12.98
CA ASP A 82 3.16 13.39 12.82
C ASP A 82 4.05 13.32 14.07
N GLN A 83 3.55 13.74 15.24
CA GLN A 83 4.31 13.75 16.48
C GLN A 83 3.73 12.80 17.52
N PHE A 84 4.53 11.88 18.04
CA PHE A 84 4.22 11.11 19.23
C PHE A 84 4.52 11.94 20.49
N LEU A 85 3.66 11.85 21.51
CA LEU A 85 3.72 12.67 22.74
C LEU A 85 3.98 11.77 23.98
N PRO A 86 5.24 11.45 24.32
CA PRO A 86 5.55 10.54 25.44
C PRO A 86 4.89 10.91 26.78
N PRO A 87 4.91 12.19 27.23
CA PRO A 87 4.31 12.55 28.52
C PRO A 87 2.80 12.29 28.58
N ALA A 88 2.12 12.37 27.44
CA ALA A 88 0.67 12.18 27.34
C ALA A 88 0.28 10.71 27.12
N SER A 89 1.16 9.91 26.51
CA SER A 89 0.96 8.46 26.32
C SER A 89 1.16 7.66 27.62
N GLY A 90 2.05 8.12 28.50
CA GLY A 90 2.43 7.38 29.71
C GLY A 90 3.54 6.34 29.46
N GLU A 91 3.77 5.48 30.44
CA GLU A 91 4.74 4.37 30.31
C GLU A 91 4.09 3.18 29.59
N GLY A 92 4.74 2.64 28.56
CA GLY A 92 4.22 1.47 27.84
C GLY A 92 4.70 1.36 26.39
N THR A 93 4.01 0.50 25.65
CA THR A 93 4.19 0.28 24.20
C THR A 93 2.91 0.69 23.49
N PHE A 94 3.03 1.61 22.54
CA PHE A 94 1.92 2.33 21.89
C PHE A 94 1.96 2.21 20.37
#